data_AF-A0A1Y3XGB5-F1
#
_entry.id   AF-A0A1Y3XGB5-F1
#
_cell.length_a   1.000
_cell.length_b   1.000
_cell.length_c   1.000
_cell.angle_alpha   90.00
_cell.angle_beta   90.00
_cell.angle_gamma   90.00
#
_symmetry.space_group_name_H-M   'P 1'
#
loop_
_entity.id
_entity.type
_entity.pdbx_description
1 polymer ?
#
loop_
_entity_poly.entity_id
_entity_poly.type
_entity_poly.pdbx_seq_one_letter_code
_entity_poly.pdbx_strand_id
1 'polypeptide(L)'
;MILPDSKIEIARRGNKVVYDLGDKIAKVFNETKPVSDVFNEALNLARVNECGIRSPRALEVAQVEGDETGWALITSKVPGVTLAEKIEAEPQRFGEYLEQFVDLQIEIHGYSSPLLNLQGPKYARMINGLEAINATTRYNLLERLDGLKKGASVCHGDFNPTNVIVSEDGTLSVCDWAHATQGAPEADVAMTYLLFSLTSKEQAEAYLDVYCERADMPKQIVRQWLPVIAASELARGRKVDEEFLMSWIDVFDYQ
;
A
#
# COMPACT_ATOMS: atom_id res chain seq x y z
N MET A 1 0.30 -14.02 -24.26
CA MET A 1 0.34 -12.70 -24.91
C MET A 1 1.79 -12.35 -25.21
N ILE A 2 2.06 -11.70 -26.33
CA ILE A 2 3.39 -11.16 -26.65
C ILE A 2 3.32 -9.65 -26.41
N LEU A 3 4.24 -9.11 -25.61
CA LEU A 3 4.30 -7.66 -25.40
C LEU A 3 4.84 -6.98 -26.67
N PRO A 4 4.30 -5.81 -27.05
CA PRO A 4 4.73 -5.12 -28.26
C PRO A 4 6.21 -4.73 -28.21
N ASP A 5 6.86 -4.67 -29.37
CA ASP A 5 8.27 -4.26 -29.47
C ASP A 5 8.50 -2.81 -29.04
N SER A 6 7.46 -1.97 -29.13
CA SER A 6 7.49 -0.57 -28.69
C SER A 6 7.39 -0.39 -27.18
N LYS A 7 7.36 -1.48 -26.38
CA LYS A 7 7.28 -1.40 -24.92
C LYS A 7 8.48 -0.65 -24.35
N ILE A 8 8.23 0.17 -23.32
CA ILE A 8 9.29 0.89 -22.60
C ILE A 8 9.30 0.38 -21.16
N GLU A 9 10.45 -0.09 -20.68
CA GLU A 9 10.61 -0.46 -19.27
C GLU A 9 10.61 0.81 -18.41
N ILE A 10 9.65 0.92 -17.49
CA ILE A 10 9.54 2.03 -16.54
C ILE A 10 10.27 1.67 -15.24
N ALA A 11 10.13 0.43 -14.77
CA ALA A 11 10.72 -0.01 -13.51
C ALA A 11 10.91 -1.52 -13.46
N ARG A 12 12.00 -1.96 -12.82
CA ARG A 12 12.28 -3.38 -12.51
C ARG A 12 12.59 -3.53 -11.03
N ARG A 13 11.85 -4.39 -10.33
CA ARG A 13 11.97 -4.61 -8.89
C ARG A 13 11.78 -6.07 -8.56
N GLY A 14 12.85 -6.75 -8.14
CA GLY A 14 12.80 -8.14 -7.70
C GLY A 14 12.15 -9.05 -8.74
N ASN A 15 10.93 -9.52 -8.46
CA ASN A 15 10.19 -10.44 -9.31
C ASN A 15 9.19 -9.78 -10.27
N LYS A 16 9.21 -8.45 -10.41
CA LYS A 16 8.31 -7.72 -11.31
C LYS A 16 9.03 -6.70 -12.18
N VAL A 17 8.50 -6.51 -13.39
CA VAL A 17 8.86 -5.45 -14.34
C VAL A 17 7.60 -4.71 -14.76
N VAL A 18 7.68 -3.40 -14.91
CA VAL A 18 6.58 -2.54 -15.35
C VAL A 18 6.93 -1.94 -16.69
N TYR A 19 6.08 -2.16 -17.68
CA TYR A 19 6.23 -1.63 -19.04
C TYR A 19 5.13 -0.62 -19.37
N ASP A 20 5.53 0.46 -20.02
CA ASP A 20 4.64 1.35 -20.76
C ASP A 20 4.34 0.74 -22.13
N LEU A 21 3.06 0.58 -22.47
CA LEU A 21 2.63 0.13 -23.79
C LEU A 21 1.95 1.25 -24.59
N GLY A 22 2.02 2.51 -24.14
CA GLY A 22 1.36 3.67 -24.74
C GLY A 22 0.13 4.08 -23.95
N ASP A 23 -1.02 3.46 -24.22
CA ASP A 23 -2.30 3.71 -23.52
C ASP A 23 -2.51 2.78 -22.31
N LYS A 24 -1.61 1.82 -22.11
CA LYS A 24 -1.69 0.76 -21.08
C LYS A 24 -0.38 0.60 -20.34
N ILE A 25 -0.47 0.04 -19.15
CA ILE A 25 0.66 -0.40 -18.35
C ILE A 25 0.59 -1.92 -18.20
N ALA A 26 1.70 -2.60 -18.47
CA ALA A 26 1.88 -4.02 -18.19
C ALA A 26 2.78 -4.22 -16.97
N LYS A 27 2.25 -4.78 -15.90
CA LYS A 27 3.02 -5.26 -14.75
C LYS A 27 3.25 -6.76 -14.93
N VAL A 28 4.45 -7.13 -15.36
CA VAL A 28 4.86 -8.51 -15.64
C VAL A 28 5.55 -9.08 -14.42
N PHE A 29 5.11 -10.25 -13.99
CA PHE A 29 5.63 -10.97 -12.85
C PHE A 29 6.33 -12.24 -13.35
N ASN A 30 7.56 -12.43 -12.91
CA ASN A 30 8.31 -13.64 -13.23
C ASN A 30 7.77 -14.86 -12.48
N GLU A 31 8.30 -16.04 -12.81
CA GLU A 31 7.82 -17.34 -12.29
C GLU A 31 7.91 -17.50 -10.77
N THR A 32 8.69 -16.67 -10.07
CA THR A 32 8.79 -16.73 -8.60
C THR A 32 7.59 -16.11 -7.89
N LYS A 33 6.79 -15.30 -8.59
CA LYS A 33 5.57 -14.71 -8.03
C LYS A 33 4.44 -15.74 -8.12
N PRO A 34 3.78 -16.11 -7.00
CA PRO A 34 2.61 -16.98 -7.06
C PRO A 34 1.54 -16.40 -7.97
N VAL A 35 1.02 -17.21 -8.88
CA VAL A 35 -0.05 -16.80 -9.81
C VAL A 35 -1.26 -16.24 -9.07
N SER A 36 -1.61 -16.82 -7.91
CA SER A 36 -2.69 -16.35 -7.05
C SER A 36 -2.54 -14.88 -6.64
N ASP A 37 -1.32 -14.39 -6.46
CA ASP A 37 -1.07 -13.00 -6.08
C ASP A 37 -1.34 -12.04 -7.25
N VAL A 38 -1.04 -12.46 -8.48
CA VAL A 38 -1.31 -11.67 -9.69
C VAL A 38 -2.82 -11.52 -9.88
N PHE A 39 -3.56 -12.62 -9.76
CA PHE A 39 -5.01 -12.60 -9.83
C PHE A 39 -5.64 -11.86 -8.64
N ASN A 40 -5.07 -11.95 -7.43
CA ASN A 40 -5.54 -11.19 -6.28
C ASN A 40 -5.35 -9.68 -6.48
N GLU A 41 -4.22 -9.24 -7.05
CA GLU A 41 -4.00 -7.84 -7.38
C GLU A 41 -5.04 -7.33 -8.40
N ALA A 42 -5.28 -8.10 -9.46
CA ALA A 42 -6.31 -7.78 -10.45
C ALA A 42 -7.72 -7.68 -9.82
N LEU A 43 -8.07 -8.65 -8.98
CA LEU A 43 -9.35 -8.69 -8.27
C LEU A 43 -9.52 -7.50 -7.32
N ASN A 44 -8.47 -7.16 -6.57
CA ASN A 44 -8.48 -5.99 -5.69
C ASN A 44 -8.68 -4.71 -6.50
N LEU A 45 -7.95 -4.54 -7.60
CA LEU A 45 -8.10 -3.36 -8.46
C LEU A 45 -9.50 -3.27 -9.07
N ALA A 46 -10.07 -4.39 -9.53
CA ALA A 46 -11.44 -4.42 -10.05
C ALA A 46 -12.47 -3.98 -9.00
N ARG A 47 -12.34 -4.45 -7.76
CA ARG A 47 -13.23 -4.04 -6.64
C ARG A 47 -13.07 -2.56 -6.29
N VAL A 48 -11.85 -2.03 -6.34
CA VAL A 48 -11.57 -0.60 -6.15
C VAL A 48 -12.18 0.23 -7.28
N ASN A 49 -12.07 -0.24 -8.53
CA ASN A 49 -12.65 0.39 -9.70
C ASN A 49 -14.18 0.52 -9.60
N GLU A 50 -14.86 -0.47 -9.00
CA GLU A 50 -16.32 -0.48 -8.74
C GLU A 50 -16.74 0.54 -7.67
N CYS A 51 -15.83 0.96 -6.79
CA CYS A 51 -16.11 1.95 -5.74
C CYS A 51 -16.14 3.39 -6.26
N GLY A 52 -15.61 3.65 -7.45
CA GLY A 52 -15.46 5.00 -8.00
C GLY A 52 -14.15 5.70 -7.62
N ILE A 53 -13.24 5.02 -6.90
CA ILE A 53 -11.92 5.56 -6.56
C ILE A 53 -11.10 5.77 -7.85
N ARG A 54 -10.53 6.98 -8.01
CA ARG A 54 -9.64 7.35 -9.11
C ARG A 54 -8.41 6.46 -9.13
N SER A 55 -8.39 5.51 -10.06
CA SER A 55 -7.41 4.43 -10.15
C SER A 55 -7.28 3.95 -11.59
N PRO A 56 -6.14 3.32 -11.96
CA PRO A 56 -6.04 2.57 -13.22
C PRO A 56 -7.16 1.54 -13.34
N ARG A 57 -7.70 1.33 -14.55
CA ARG A 57 -8.68 0.29 -14.81
C ARG A 57 -7.97 -1.04 -15.02
N ALA A 58 -8.41 -2.09 -14.33
CA ALA A 58 -7.98 -3.46 -14.65
C ALA A 58 -8.55 -3.86 -16.02
N LEU A 59 -7.68 -4.27 -16.95
CA LEU A 59 -8.08 -4.62 -18.32
C LEU A 59 -7.95 -6.12 -18.59
N GLU A 60 -6.83 -6.72 -18.19
CA GLU A 60 -6.51 -8.10 -18.55
C GLU A 60 -5.51 -8.71 -17.58
N VAL A 61 -5.63 -10.02 -17.35
CA VAL A 61 -4.57 -10.85 -16.77
C VAL A 61 -4.23 -11.93 -17.79
N ALA A 62 -2.97 -11.99 -18.21
CA ALA A 62 -2.54 -12.91 -19.26
C ALA A 62 -1.15 -13.49 -18.99
N GLN A 63 -0.90 -14.69 -19.48
CA GLN A 63 0.46 -15.22 -19.54
C GLN A 63 1.26 -14.46 -20.59
N VAL A 64 2.52 -14.16 -20.31
CA VAL A 64 3.45 -13.51 -21.24
C VAL A 64 4.42 -14.54 -21.80
N GLU A 65 4.64 -14.46 -23.11
CA GLU A 65 5.57 -15.29 -23.86
C GLU A 65 6.64 -14.39 -24.52
N GLY A 66 7.86 -14.92 -24.71
CA GLY A 66 8.98 -14.21 -25.34
C GLY A 66 10.15 -13.98 -24.38
N ASP A 67 10.80 -12.82 -24.48
CA ASP A 67 11.98 -12.47 -23.67
C ASP A 67 11.68 -12.36 -22.17
N GLU A 68 10.46 -11.96 -21.83
CA GLU A 68 9.94 -11.98 -20.45
C GLU A 68 8.89 -13.09 -20.36
N THR A 69 8.96 -13.91 -19.32
CA THR A 69 8.03 -15.03 -19.09
C THR A 69 7.31 -14.88 -17.76
N GLY A 70 6.06 -15.35 -17.71
CA GLY A 70 5.26 -15.38 -16.50
C GLY A 70 3.84 -14.87 -16.71
N TRP A 71 3.29 -14.15 -15.73
CA TRP A 71 1.96 -13.56 -15.79
C TRP A 71 2.04 -12.04 -15.78
N ALA A 72 1.15 -11.37 -16.51
CA ALA A 72 1.02 -9.92 -16.49
C ALA A 72 -0.38 -9.50 -16.05
N LEU A 73 -0.42 -8.41 -15.29
CA LEU A 73 -1.61 -7.59 -15.10
C LEU A 73 -1.50 -6.36 -16.01
N ILE A 74 -2.48 -6.21 -16.90
CA ILE A 74 -2.60 -5.07 -17.81
C ILE A 74 -3.64 -4.10 -17.25
N THR A 75 -3.27 -2.83 -17.18
CA THR A 75 -4.15 -1.75 -16.72
C THR A 75 -4.19 -0.59 -17.71
N SER A 76 -5.21 0.25 -17.64
CA SER A 76 -5.19 1.54 -18.33
C SER A 76 -4.07 2.41 -17.77
N LYS A 77 -3.37 3.15 -18.63
CA LYS A 77 -2.41 4.14 -18.16
C LYS A 77 -3.11 5.36 -17.58
N VAL A 78 -2.64 5.81 -16.42
CA VAL A 78 -2.98 7.14 -15.89
C VAL A 78 -1.84 8.09 -16.25
N PRO A 79 -2.10 9.16 -17.03
CA PRO A 79 -1.06 10.11 -17.39
C PRO A 79 -0.69 10.99 -16.19
N GLY A 80 0.61 11.22 -16.01
CA GLY A 80 1.13 12.07 -14.94
C GLY A 80 2.49 11.61 -14.44
N VAL A 81 2.96 12.27 -13.39
CA VAL A 81 4.15 11.88 -12.61
C VAL A 81 3.71 11.48 -11.21
N THR A 82 4.52 10.73 -10.50
CA THR A 82 4.22 10.37 -9.11
C THR A 82 4.32 11.60 -8.19
N LEU A 83 3.58 11.57 -7.08
CA LEU A 83 3.69 12.60 -6.04
C LEU A 83 5.10 12.60 -5.42
N ALA A 84 5.75 11.43 -5.34
CA ALA A 84 7.14 11.33 -4.94
C ALA A 84 8.08 12.15 -5.86
N GLU A 85 7.93 12.03 -7.19
CA GLU A 85 8.71 12.82 -8.16
C GLU A 85 8.43 14.33 -8.03
N LYS A 86 7.18 14.71 -7.73
CA LYS A 86 6.83 16.11 -7.42
C LYS A 86 7.53 16.63 -6.16
N ILE A 87 7.53 15.83 -5.10
CA ILE A 87 8.21 16.16 -3.83
C ILE A 87 9.73 16.28 -4.04
N GLU A 88 10.32 15.38 -4.84
CA GLU A 88 11.74 15.41 -5.15
C GLU A 88 12.12 16.65 -5.99
N ALA A 89 11.30 17.01 -6.98
CA ALA A 89 11.53 18.17 -7.83
C ALA A 89 11.28 19.51 -7.12
N GLU A 90 10.34 19.56 -6.16
CA GLU A 90 9.89 20.77 -5.48
C GLU A 90 9.82 20.57 -3.95
N PRO A 91 10.94 20.26 -3.26
CA PRO A 91 10.94 19.91 -1.84
C PRO A 91 10.41 21.04 -0.93
N GLN A 92 10.53 22.30 -1.36
CA GLN A 92 9.97 23.46 -0.68
C GLN A 92 8.43 23.46 -0.61
N ARG A 93 7.76 22.66 -1.46
CA ARG A 93 6.29 22.49 -1.49
C ARG A 93 5.83 21.22 -0.77
N PHE A 94 6.72 20.54 -0.04
CA PHE A 94 6.39 19.28 0.66
C PHE A 94 5.12 19.39 1.51
N GLY A 95 4.94 20.49 2.27
CA GLY A 95 3.74 20.69 3.09
C GLY A 95 2.44 20.69 2.27
N GLU A 96 2.45 21.37 1.12
CA GLU A 96 1.29 21.41 0.21
C GLU A 96 0.98 20.02 -0.37
N TYR A 97 2.01 19.28 -0.79
CA TYR A 97 1.84 17.91 -1.29
C TYR A 97 1.39 16.94 -0.21
N LEU A 98 1.86 17.12 1.02
CA LEU A 98 1.47 16.31 2.16
C LEU A 98 -0.02 16.50 2.50
N GLU A 99 -0.49 17.75 2.48
CA GLU A 99 -1.90 18.07 2.66
C GLU A 99 -2.78 17.39 1.61
N GLN A 100 -2.43 17.51 0.32
CA GLN A 100 -3.12 16.85 -0.78
C GLN A 100 -3.12 15.32 -0.65
N PHE A 101 -2.00 14.75 -0.22
CA PHE A 101 -1.84 13.31 0.03
C PHE A 101 -2.76 12.82 1.16
N VAL A 102 -2.85 13.57 2.24
CA VAL A 102 -3.73 13.28 3.38
C VAL A 102 -5.20 13.38 2.98
N ASP A 103 -5.59 14.44 2.26
CA ASP A 103 -6.96 14.61 1.78
C ASP A 103 -7.40 13.44 0.92
N LEU A 104 -6.52 13.00 0.03
CA LEU A 104 -6.77 11.84 -0.82
C LEU A 104 -6.97 10.56 0.00
N GLN A 105 -6.18 10.37 1.06
CA GLN A 105 -6.33 9.20 1.94
C GLN A 105 -7.65 9.23 2.70
N ILE A 106 -8.03 10.39 3.26
CA ILE A 106 -9.31 10.59 3.95
C ILE A 106 -10.48 10.34 2.99
N GLU A 107 -10.39 10.85 1.76
CA GLU A 107 -11.38 10.60 0.72
C GLU A 107 -11.53 9.10 0.44
N ILE A 108 -10.41 8.38 0.26
CA ILE A 108 -10.40 6.91 0.06
C ILE A 108 -11.09 6.19 1.21
N HIS A 109 -10.85 6.62 2.45
CA HIS A 109 -11.46 6.03 3.65
C HIS A 109 -12.97 6.27 3.74
N GLY A 110 -13.51 7.21 2.95
CA GLY A 110 -14.95 7.43 2.77
C GLY A 110 -15.65 6.39 1.87
N TYR A 111 -14.91 5.60 1.10
CA TYR A 111 -15.47 4.54 0.26
C TYR A 111 -15.58 3.20 1.00
N SER A 112 -16.47 2.32 0.53
CA SER A 112 -16.68 0.97 1.05
C SER A 112 -16.64 -0.08 -0.06
N SER A 113 -16.03 -1.23 0.20
CA SER A 113 -16.03 -2.38 -0.72
C SER A 113 -16.19 -3.70 0.05
N PRO A 114 -17.44 -4.17 0.27
CA PRO A 114 -17.74 -5.33 1.11
C PRO A 114 -17.03 -6.63 0.73
N LEU A 115 -16.57 -6.73 -0.51
CA LEU A 115 -15.92 -7.92 -1.05
C LEU A 115 -14.39 -7.89 -0.92
N LEU A 116 -13.77 -6.78 -0.54
CA LEU A 116 -12.35 -6.76 -0.24
C LEU A 116 -12.03 -7.64 0.97
N ASN A 117 -10.81 -8.17 1.00
CA ASN A 117 -10.34 -8.96 2.13
C ASN A 117 -10.37 -8.12 3.42
N LEU A 118 -10.80 -8.72 4.53
CA LEU A 118 -10.84 -8.06 5.82
C LEU A 118 -9.44 -7.92 6.42
N GLN A 119 -9.14 -6.75 7.00
CA GLN A 119 -7.85 -6.46 7.66
C GLN A 119 -7.50 -7.46 8.77
N GLY A 120 -8.43 -7.73 9.70
CA GLY A 120 -8.17 -8.60 10.86
C GLY A 120 -7.65 -9.99 10.48
N PRO A 121 -8.39 -10.79 9.70
CA PRO A 121 -7.91 -12.09 9.22
C PRO A 121 -6.61 -12.03 8.41
N LYS A 122 -6.40 -10.95 7.63
CA LYS A 122 -5.15 -10.76 6.87
C LYS A 122 -3.97 -10.58 7.82
N TYR A 123 -4.04 -9.66 8.78
CA TYR A 123 -2.97 -9.41 9.74
C TYR A 123 -2.72 -10.63 10.64
N ALA A 124 -3.78 -11.29 11.12
CA ALA A 124 -3.64 -12.52 11.91
C ALA A 124 -2.88 -13.61 11.15
N ARG A 125 -3.16 -13.81 9.86
CA ARG A 125 -2.43 -14.77 9.02
C ARG A 125 -0.95 -14.39 8.89
N MET A 126 -0.66 -13.11 8.69
CA MET A 126 0.71 -12.60 8.55
C MET A 126 1.50 -12.80 9.86
N ILE A 127 0.92 -12.42 11.00
CA ILE A 127 1.52 -12.58 12.32
C ILE A 127 1.79 -14.07 12.64
N ASN A 128 0.85 -14.96 12.30
CA ASN A 128 1.03 -16.39 12.50
C ASN A 128 2.14 -16.99 11.62
N GLY A 129 2.38 -16.41 10.44
CA GLY A 129 3.44 -16.85 9.53
C GLY A 129 4.85 -16.37 9.90
N LEU A 130 5.00 -15.51 10.91
CA LEU A 130 6.32 -15.01 11.33
C LEU A 130 7.08 -16.05 12.14
N GLU A 131 8.24 -16.47 11.62
CA GLU A 131 9.20 -17.30 12.36
C GLU A 131 10.15 -16.47 13.24
N ALA A 132 10.35 -15.19 12.91
CA ALA A 132 11.27 -14.29 13.61
C ALA A 132 10.80 -13.88 15.03
N ILE A 133 9.55 -14.15 15.39
CA ILE A 133 8.99 -13.82 16.72
C ILE A 133 8.65 -15.08 17.53
N ASN A 134 8.83 -15.00 18.85
CA ASN A 134 8.48 -16.11 19.74
C ASN A 134 6.96 -16.24 19.97
N ALA A 135 6.54 -17.34 20.59
CA ALA A 135 5.12 -17.63 20.83
C ALA A 135 4.40 -16.58 21.70
N THR A 136 5.09 -16.01 22.69
CA THR A 136 4.53 -14.98 23.58
C THR A 136 4.27 -13.67 22.82
N THR A 137 5.24 -13.19 22.04
CA THR A 137 5.08 -11.99 21.20
C THR A 137 3.93 -12.19 20.20
N ARG A 138 3.87 -13.37 19.55
CA ARG A 138 2.78 -13.71 18.63
C ARG A 138 1.40 -13.68 19.30
N TYR A 139 1.27 -14.29 20.48
CA TYR A 139 0.02 -14.29 21.25
C TYR A 139 -0.42 -12.86 21.60
N ASN A 140 0.49 -12.03 22.13
CA ASN A 140 0.20 -10.65 22.51
C ASN A 140 -0.23 -9.79 21.31
N LEU A 141 0.40 -9.97 20.15
CA LEU A 141 0.02 -9.27 18.92
C LEU A 141 -1.38 -9.66 18.44
N LEU A 142 -1.75 -10.94 18.55
CA LEU A 142 -3.08 -11.42 18.18
C LEU A 142 -4.16 -10.92 19.16
N GLU A 143 -3.91 -10.93 20.46
CA GLU A 143 -4.84 -10.35 21.45
C GLU A 143 -5.01 -8.83 21.23
N ARG A 144 -3.92 -8.12 20.93
CA ARG A 144 -3.99 -6.70 20.57
C ARG A 144 -4.85 -6.52 19.32
N LEU A 145 -4.59 -7.28 18.25
CA LEU A 145 -5.37 -7.22 17.02
C LEU A 145 -6.87 -7.46 17.25
N ASP A 146 -7.23 -8.40 18.12
CA ASP A 146 -8.63 -8.69 18.45
C ASP A 146 -9.31 -7.55 19.23
N GLY A 147 -8.55 -6.82 20.04
CA GLY A 147 -9.02 -5.66 20.81
C GLY A 147 -9.13 -4.35 20.01
N LEU A 148 -8.51 -4.26 18.83
CA LEU A 148 -8.53 -3.05 18.01
C LEU A 148 -9.88 -2.84 17.31
N LYS A 149 -10.29 -1.57 17.19
CA LYS A 149 -11.56 -1.18 16.57
C LYS A 149 -11.58 -1.59 15.10
N LYS A 150 -12.62 -2.34 14.70
CA LYS A 150 -12.81 -2.74 13.30
C LYS A 150 -13.48 -1.62 12.50
N GLY A 151 -13.24 -1.59 11.19
CA GLY A 151 -13.88 -0.67 10.27
C GLY A 151 -14.37 -1.36 8.99
N ALA A 152 -15.03 -0.59 8.13
CA ALA A 152 -15.56 -1.03 6.85
C ALA A 152 -15.10 -0.15 5.67
N SER A 153 -14.08 0.70 5.90
CA SER A 153 -13.52 1.58 4.88
C SER A 153 -12.63 0.81 3.92
N VAL A 154 -12.52 1.28 2.68
CA VAL A 154 -11.45 0.85 1.78
C VAL A 154 -10.12 1.35 2.33
N CYS A 155 -9.16 0.44 2.52
CA CYS A 155 -7.81 0.73 2.97
C CYS A 155 -6.82 0.23 1.93
N HIS A 156 -5.83 1.05 1.58
CA HIS A 156 -4.87 0.72 0.52
C HIS A 156 -3.87 -0.36 0.96
N GLY A 157 -3.37 -0.27 2.19
CA GLY A 157 -2.43 -1.21 2.79
C GLY A 157 -0.98 -1.08 2.29
N ASP A 158 -0.67 -0.02 1.54
CA ASP A 158 0.67 0.39 1.06
C ASP A 158 0.66 1.85 0.55
N PHE A 159 -0.12 2.74 1.17
CA PHE A 159 -0.32 4.10 0.65
C PHE A 159 0.91 4.97 0.95
N ASN A 160 1.61 5.39 -0.10
CA ASN A 160 2.82 6.22 -0.05
C ASN A 160 2.92 7.10 -1.32
N PRO A 161 3.75 8.17 -1.34
CA PRO A 161 3.79 9.10 -2.47
C PRO A 161 4.17 8.49 -3.84
N THR A 162 4.85 7.35 -3.87
CA THR A 162 5.19 6.68 -5.15
C THR A 162 3.99 5.98 -5.79
N ASN A 163 2.93 5.72 -5.02
CA ASN A 163 1.68 5.10 -5.48
C ASN A 163 0.59 6.13 -5.83
N VAL A 164 0.89 7.44 -5.76
CA VAL A 164 -0.02 8.52 -6.14
C VAL A 164 0.50 9.18 -7.41
N ILE A 165 -0.33 9.23 -8.44
CA ILE A 165 -0.04 9.88 -9.73
C ILE A 165 -0.75 11.23 -9.75
N VAL A 166 0.00 12.28 -10.09
CA VAL A 166 -0.46 13.66 -10.30
C VAL A 166 -0.52 13.93 -11.80
N SER A 167 -1.74 14.08 -12.32
CA SER A 167 -1.97 14.47 -13.71
C SER A 167 -1.63 15.96 -13.93
N GLU A 168 -1.50 16.38 -15.19
CA GLU A 168 -1.14 17.77 -15.54
C GLU A 168 -2.15 18.80 -15.01
N ASP A 169 -3.42 18.42 -14.89
CA ASP A 169 -4.50 19.24 -14.34
C ASP A 169 -4.55 19.26 -12.80
N GLY A 170 -3.61 18.56 -12.14
CA GLY A 170 -3.56 18.43 -10.69
C GLY A 170 -4.42 17.29 -10.13
N THR A 171 -5.13 16.54 -10.97
CA THR A 171 -5.93 15.39 -10.50
C THR A 171 -5.03 14.30 -9.94
N LEU A 172 -5.35 13.84 -8.72
CA LEU A 172 -4.65 12.71 -8.09
C LEU A 172 -5.32 11.38 -8.44
N SER A 173 -4.54 10.34 -8.69
CA SER A 173 -5.02 8.98 -8.86
C SER A 173 -4.10 8.01 -8.12
N VAL A 174 -4.64 6.91 -7.60
CA VAL A 174 -3.87 5.95 -6.82
C VAL A 174 -3.71 4.64 -7.56
N CYS A 175 -2.49 4.11 -7.59
CA CYS A 175 -2.13 2.85 -8.22
C CYS A 175 -1.57 1.84 -7.19
N ASP A 176 -1.24 0.63 -7.66
CA ASP A 176 -0.72 -0.50 -6.83
C ASP A 176 -1.65 -0.92 -5.66
N TRP A 177 -2.89 -1.27 -5.99
CA TRP A 177 -3.91 -1.75 -5.04
C TRP A 177 -3.76 -3.23 -4.63
N ALA A 178 -2.57 -3.82 -4.82
CA ALA A 178 -2.31 -5.24 -4.52
C ALA A 178 -2.63 -5.61 -3.06
N HIS A 179 -2.53 -4.64 -2.15
CA HIS A 179 -2.71 -4.82 -0.72
C HIS A 179 -4.04 -4.32 -0.18
N ALA A 180 -4.96 -3.91 -1.06
CA ALA A 180 -6.27 -3.37 -0.69
C ALA A 180 -7.01 -4.31 0.25
N THR A 181 -7.65 -3.69 1.25
CA THR A 181 -8.48 -4.38 2.25
C THR A 181 -9.69 -3.53 2.59
N GLN A 182 -10.68 -4.17 3.20
CA GLN A 182 -11.70 -3.45 3.96
C GLN A 182 -11.34 -3.48 5.45
N GLY A 183 -11.38 -2.33 6.13
CA GLY A 183 -11.10 -2.29 7.56
C GLY A 183 -11.10 -0.89 8.18
N ALA A 184 -10.29 -0.75 9.23
CA ALA A 184 -10.12 0.46 10.00
C ALA A 184 -9.18 1.44 9.28
N PRO A 185 -9.61 2.70 9.04
CA PRO A 185 -8.75 3.78 8.58
C PRO A 185 -7.45 3.90 9.39
N GLU A 186 -7.56 3.73 10.72
CA GLU A 186 -6.45 3.88 11.67
C GLU A 186 -5.30 2.91 11.39
N ALA A 187 -5.62 1.69 10.92
CA ALA A 187 -4.62 0.70 10.52
C ALA A 187 -3.90 1.09 9.22
N ASP A 188 -4.60 1.72 8.29
CA ASP A 188 -4.05 2.20 7.02
C ASP A 188 -3.16 3.44 7.22
N VAL A 189 -3.56 4.33 8.14
CA VAL A 189 -2.75 5.47 8.59
C VAL A 189 -1.48 5.01 9.29
N ALA A 190 -1.60 4.01 10.19
CA ALA A 190 -0.46 3.39 10.85
C ALA A 190 0.52 2.77 9.84
N MET A 191 0.00 2.14 8.77
CA MET A 191 0.81 1.62 7.66
C MET A 191 1.55 2.75 6.93
N THR A 192 0.87 3.82 6.54
CA THR A 192 1.48 4.96 5.86
C THR A 192 2.53 5.65 6.74
N TYR A 193 2.23 5.89 8.01
CA TYR A 193 3.17 6.45 8.98
C TYR A 193 4.43 5.58 9.13
N LEU A 194 4.27 4.25 9.19
CA LEU A 194 5.40 3.33 9.20
C LEU A 194 6.25 3.45 7.93
N LEU A 195 5.62 3.55 6.74
CA LEU A 195 6.33 3.71 5.47
C LEU A 195 7.13 5.02 5.39
N PHE A 196 6.57 6.15 5.87
CA PHE A 196 7.32 7.39 6.00
C PHE A 196 8.47 7.28 7.00
N SER A 197 8.27 6.54 8.10
CA SER A 197 9.29 6.38 9.13
C SER A 197 10.53 5.64 8.63
N LEU A 198 10.41 4.83 7.57
CA LEU A 198 11.53 4.18 6.90
C LEU A 198 12.43 5.14 6.12
N THR A 199 11.93 6.33 5.77
CA THR A 199 12.67 7.34 5.01
C THR A 199 13.05 8.56 5.85
N SER A 200 12.12 9.09 6.64
CA SER A 200 12.33 10.23 7.54
C SER A 200 11.30 10.24 8.65
N LYS A 201 11.78 10.25 9.89
CA LYS A 201 10.93 10.40 11.08
C LYS A 201 10.20 11.74 11.10
N GLU A 202 10.84 12.81 10.64
CA GLU A 202 10.27 14.15 10.57
C GLU A 202 9.08 14.18 9.59
N GLN A 203 9.21 13.54 8.43
CA GLN A 203 8.12 13.42 7.47
C GLN A 203 6.99 12.53 8.02
N ALA A 204 7.32 11.47 8.74
CA ALA A 204 6.33 10.60 9.37
C ALA A 204 5.49 11.35 10.42
N GLU A 205 6.13 12.10 11.32
CA GLU A 205 5.39 12.91 12.29
C GLU A 205 4.57 14.00 11.60
N ALA A 206 5.12 14.70 10.59
CA ALA A 206 4.35 15.68 9.83
C ALA A 206 3.10 15.07 9.19
N TYR A 207 3.22 13.87 8.59
CA TYR A 207 2.09 13.14 8.03
C TYR A 207 1.04 12.81 9.09
N LEU A 208 1.46 12.24 10.22
CA LEU A 208 0.55 11.83 11.28
C LEU A 208 -0.20 13.04 11.86
N ASP A 209 0.50 14.17 12.01
CA ASP A 209 -0.05 15.43 12.51
C ASP A 209 -1.14 15.96 11.58
N VAL A 210 -0.84 16.11 10.29
CA VAL A 210 -1.80 16.63 9.30
C VAL A 210 -3.01 15.70 9.17
N TYR A 211 -2.80 14.37 9.11
CA TYR A 211 -3.90 13.42 9.03
C TYR A 211 -4.80 13.49 10.26
N CYS A 212 -4.21 13.43 11.46
CA CYS A 212 -4.97 13.42 12.71
C CYS A 212 -5.74 14.72 12.94
N GLU A 213 -5.16 15.86 12.58
CA GLU A 213 -5.84 17.15 12.64
C GLU A 213 -7.04 17.19 11.67
N ARG A 214 -6.85 16.78 10.41
CA ARG A 214 -7.92 16.83 9.39
C ARG A 214 -9.06 15.84 9.65
N ALA A 215 -8.74 14.67 10.19
CA ALA A 215 -9.71 13.61 10.48
C ALA A 215 -10.32 13.67 11.89
N ASP A 216 -9.96 14.67 12.71
CA ASP A 216 -10.29 14.74 14.15
C ASP A 216 -10.01 13.41 14.87
N MET A 217 -8.84 12.84 14.59
CA MET A 217 -8.44 11.51 15.06
C MET A 217 -7.32 11.61 16.10
N PRO A 218 -7.49 11.07 17.32
CA PRO A 218 -6.40 11.03 18.29
C PRO A 218 -5.24 10.16 17.79
N LYS A 219 -4.02 10.73 17.75
CA LYS A 219 -2.79 10.02 17.36
C LYS A 219 -2.59 8.71 18.13
N GLN A 220 -3.06 8.64 19.38
CA GLN A 220 -2.96 7.44 20.22
C GLN A 220 -3.70 6.25 19.60
N ILE A 221 -4.84 6.46 18.93
CA ILE A 221 -5.59 5.37 18.30
C ILE A 221 -4.79 4.79 17.14
N VAL A 222 -4.16 5.64 16.31
CA VAL A 222 -3.24 5.19 15.25
C VAL A 222 -2.06 4.43 15.86
N ARG A 223 -1.46 4.96 16.94
CA ARG A 223 -0.30 4.35 17.59
C ARG A 223 -0.58 2.95 18.15
N GLN A 224 -1.81 2.66 18.57
CA GLN A 224 -2.19 1.32 19.03
C GLN A 224 -2.06 0.25 17.94
N TRP A 225 -2.17 0.62 16.66
CA TRP A 225 -2.01 -0.30 15.52
C TRP A 225 -0.54 -0.62 15.20
N LEU A 226 0.40 0.20 15.63
CA LEU A 226 1.80 0.14 15.18
C LEU A 226 2.47 -1.22 15.40
N PRO A 227 2.33 -1.91 16.55
CA PRO A 227 2.96 -3.22 16.72
C PRO A 227 2.42 -4.28 15.75
N VAL A 228 1.11 -4.28 15.50
CA VAL A 228 0.44 -5.18 14.54
C VAL A 228 0.89 -4.90 13.11
N ILE A 229 1.00 -3.61 12.77
CA ILE A 229 1.40 -3.16 11.45
C ILE A 229 2.88 -3.44 11.18
N ALA A 230 3.77 -3.21 12.17
CA ALA A 230 5.18 -3.54 12.09
C ALA A 230 5.41 -5.05 11.92
N ALA A 231 4.70 -5.89 12.68
CA ALA A 231 4.74 -7.35 12.50
C ALA A 231 4.25 -7.76 11.10
N SER A 232 3.19 -7.14 10.62
CA SER A 232 2.67 -7.40 9.27
C SER A 232 3.66 -6.97 8.19
N GLU A 233 4.35 -5.84 8.34
CA GLU A 233 5.42 -5.43 7.42
C GLU A 233 6.61 -6.39 7.44
N LEU A 234 7.02 -6.85 8.63
CA LEU A 234 8.09 -7.83 8.76
C LEU A 234 7.76 -9.13 7.99
N ALA A 235 6.50 -9.57 8.06
CA ALA A 235 6.04 -10.76 7.34
C ALA A 235 6.03 -10.60 5.81
N ARG A 236 6.06 -9.36 5.29
CA ARG A 236 6.14 -9.11 3.84
C ARG A 236 7.54 -9.36 3.29
N GLY A 237 8.57 -9.48 4.15
CA GLY A 237 9.93 -9.80 3.73
C GLY A 237 10.51 -8.80 2.73
N ARG A 238 9.98 -7.56 2.70
CA ARG A 238 10.70 -6.47 2.06
C ARG A 238 12.03 -6.38 2.81
N LYS A 239 13.17 -6.23 2.12
CA LYS A 239 14.49 -5.97 2.74
C LYS A 239 14.51 -4.58 3.40
N VAL A 240 13.55 -4.35 4.27
CA VAL A 240 13.36 -3.19 5.11
C VAL A 240 14.06 -3.52 6.42
N ASP A 241 14.56 -2.48 7.06
CA ASP A 241 15.27 -2.54 8.34
C ASP A 241 14.51 -3.42 9.36
N GLU A 242 14.91 -4.69 9.47
CA GLU A 242 14.27 -5.69 10.33
C GLU A 242 14.41 -5.28 11.80
N GLU A 243 15.54 -4.67 12.17
CA GLU A 243 15.76 -4.14 13.52
C GLU A 243 14.79 -3.01 13.84
N PHE A 244 14.59 -2.09 12.89
CA PHE A 244 13.59 -1.03 13.02
C PHE A 244 12.19 -1.61 13.22
N LEU A 245 11.75 -2.56 12.39
CA LEU A 245 10.42 -3.16 12.52
C LEU A 245 10.26 -3.94 13.84
N MET A 246 11.28 -4.70 14.24
CA MET A 246 11.29 -5.42 15.52
C MET A 246 11.18 -4.47 16.70
N SER A 247 11.85 -3.31 16.66
CA SER A 247 11.76 -2.31 17.73
C SER A 247 10.34 -1.75 17.93
N TRP A 248 9.48 -1.80 16.91
CA TRP A 248 8.08 -1.36 16.97
C TRP A 248 7.12 -2.48 17.41
N ILE A 249 7.50 -3.74 17.16
CA ILE A 249 6.80 -4.92 17.69
C ILE A 249 7.00 -5.01 19.21
N ASP A 250 8.21 -4.71 19.67
CA ASP A 250 8.62 -4.80 21.07
C ASP A 250 8.21 -3.59 21.92
N VAL A 251 7.48 -2.60 21.37
CA VAL A 251 6.85 -1.54 22.16
C VAL A 251 5.68 -2.14 22.94
N PHE A 252 6.02 -2.88 23.99
CA PHE A 252 5.15 -3.05 25.14
C PHE A 252 4.85 -1.65 25.67
N ASP A 253 3.57 -1.36 25.90
CA ASP A 253 3.15 -0.16 26.59
C ASP A 253 3.98 -0.05 27.87
N TYR A 254 4.94 0.89 27.89
CA TYR A 254 5.61 1.26 29.12
C TYR A 254 4.50 1.73 30.06
N GLN A 255 4.35 1.00 31.17
CA GLN A 255 3.55 1.41 32.32
C GLN A 255 3.96 2.81 32.79
#